data_AF-A0A7W6G4E5-F1
#
_entry.id   AF-A0A7W6G4E5-F1
#
_cell.length_a   1.000
_cell.length_b   1.000
_cell.length_c   1.000
_cell.angle_alpha   90.00
_cell.angle_beta   90.00
_cell.angle_gamma   90.00
#
_symmetry.space_group_name_H-M   'P 1'
#
loop_
_entity.id
_entity.type
_entity.pdbx_description
1 polymer ?
#
loop_
_entity_poly.entity_id
_entity_poly.type
_entity_poly.pdbx_seq_one_letter_code
_entity_poly.pdbx_strand_id
1 'polypeptide(L)'
;MYDSQPIFNIIDSSNLQDRRELKLVLIHTANARRSFAQKSLIAAQRSWINLITNTDVPIDPPKDKVVKRFCEVAGCPGPTDIPNVSLMYVYCSFQEMREYAQKRFYDGASDGGAVISTVPPYAEGITKQTMRLWQKNVYQNTSNETHDLDAYIAFLPSTSLQNPIFSHMKIGGNSFLAPSRIGPFCVEIIAVGKTLFQDNGLKKEPKMWCDMAFTSLWKRLV
;
A
#
# COMPACT_ATOMS: atom_id res chain seq x y z
N MET A 1 -9.20 31.41 -5.93
CA MET A 1 -7.95 30.64 -6.09
C MET A 1 -8.22 29.30 -5.41
N TYR A 2 -8.29 28.19 -6.15
CA TYR A 2 -8.52 26.89 -5.53
C TYR A 2 -7.26 26.49 -4.79
N ASP A 3 -7.31 26.40 -3.46
CA ASP A 3 -6.20 25.83 -2.71
C ASP A 3 -6.09 24.35 -3.13
N SER A 4 -5.05 24.06 -3.91
CA SER A 4 -4.69 22.69 -4.29
C SER A 4 -4.57 21.84 -3.02
N GLN A 5 -5.18 20.67 -3.04
CA GLN A 5 -5.20 19.75 -1.89
C GLN A 5 -3.76 19.55 -1.38
N PRO A 6 -3.49 19.78 -0.09
CA PRO A 6 -2.15 19.63 0.43
C PRO A 6 -1.73 18.16 0.29
N ILE A 7 -0.52 17.96 -0.22
CA ILE A 7 0.02 16.64 -0.54
C ILE A 7 1.08 16.22 0.50
N PHE A 8 0.98 15.00 1.04
CA PHE A 8 2.00 14.46 1.95
C PHE A 8 3.14 13.82 1.16
N ASN A 9 4.38 14.26 1.37
CA ASN A 9 5.54 13.69 0.69
C ASN A 9 5.84 12.27 1.17
N ILE A 10 5.97 11.33 0.23
CA ILE A 10 6.35 9.95 0.51
C ILE A 10 7.79 9.94 1.00
N ILE A 11 8.02 9.27 2.12
CA ILE A 11 9.37 9.06 2.65
C ILE A 11 9.97 7.82 1.99
N ASP A 12 11.02 8.02 1.20
CA ASP A 12 11.85 6.93 0.69
C ASP A 12 12.95 6.61 1.70
N SER A 13 12.95 5.36 2.16
CA SER A 13 13.90 4.81 3.14
C SER A 13 14.69 3.63 2.57
N SER A 14 14.75 3.47 1.25
CA SER A 14 15.49 2.40 0.57
C SER A 14 16.99 2.37 0.91
N ASN A 15 17.56 3.49 1.35
CA ASN A 15 18.98 3.59 1.73
C ASN A 15 19.26 3.12 3.17
N LEU A 16 18.23 2.91 4.00
CA LEU A 16 18.41 2.50 5.39
C LEU A 16 18.68 1.00 5.48
N GLN A 17 19.73 0.63 6.21
CA GLN A 17 20.10 -0.76 6.47
C GLN A 17 19.98 -1.13 7.94
N ASP A 18 20.00 -0.15 8.85
CA ASP A 18 19.83 -0.38 10.28
C ASP A 18 18.34 -0.51 10.65
N ARG A 19 18.02 -1.56 11.41
CA ARG A 19 16.64 -1.87 11.82
C ARG A 19 16.07 -0.82 12.77
N ARG A 20 16.88 -0.31 13.69
CA ARG A 20 16.43 0.66 14.70
C ARG A 20 16.16 2.00 14.03
N GLU A 21 17.02 2.42 13.13
CA GLU A 21 16.85 3.62 12.31
C GLU A 21 15.59 3.52 11.45
N LEU A 22 15.40 2.42 10.71
CA LEU A 22 14.19 2.21 9.90
C LEU A 22 12.91 2.24 10.75
N LYS A 23 12.95 1.62 11.94
CA LYS A 23 11.83 1.66 12.90
C LYS A 23 11.51 3.09 13.33
N LEU A 24 12.52 3.88 13.69
CA LEU A 24 12.33 5.27 14.12
C LEU A 24 11.76 6.12 12.98
N VAL A 25 12.31 6.00 11.77
CA VAL A 25 11.84 6.72 10.58
C VAL A 25 10.38 6.41 10.29
N LEU A 26 9.97 5.14 10.35
CA LEU A 26 8.57 4.76 10.11
C LEU A 26 7.61 5.26 11.20
N ILE A 27 8.02 5.26 12.48
CA ILE A 27 7.24 5.85 13.57
C ILE A 27 7.07 7.36 13.37
N HIS A 28 8.15 8.07 13.07
CA HIS A 28 8.11 9.50 12.82
C HIS A 28 7.28 9.86 11.59
N THR A 29 7.38 9.05 10.53
CA THR A 29 6.59 9.23 9.30
C THR A 29 5.10 9.07 9.57
N ALA A 30 4.69 8.05 10.33
CA ALA A 30 3.31 7.88 10.73
C ALA A 30 2.79 9.08 11.53
N ASN A 31 3.56 9.56 12.51
CA ASN A 31 3.20 10.72 13.32
C ASN A 31 3.13 12.02 12.50
N ALA A 32 4.06 12.20 11.55
CA ALA A 32 4.08 13.33 10.63
C ALA A 32 2.85 13.30 9.72
N ARG A 33 2.46 12.14 9.16
CA ARG A 33 1.27 12.01 8.32
C ARG A 33 -0.03 12.27 9.10
N ARG A 34 -0.12 11.82 10.35
CA ARG A 34 -1.28 12.13 11.22
C ARG A 34 -1.37 13.63 11.49
N SER A 35 -0.25 14.24 11.88
CA SER A 35 -0.16 15.69 12.12
C SER A 35 -0.51 16.50 10.87
N PHE A 36 -0.02 16.05 9.71
CA PHE A 36 -0.31 16.67 8.42
C PHE A 36 -1.80 16.63 8.08
N ALA A 37 -2.46 15.49 8.25
CA ALA A 37 -3.90 15.45 7.98
C ALA A 37 -4.70 16.31 8.97
N GLN A 38 -4.33 16.31 10.25
CA GLN A 38 -5.00 17.17 11.23
C GLN A 38 -4.83 18.67 10.94
N LYS A 39 -3.63 19.10 10.57
CA LYS A 39 -3.30 20.52 10.41
C LYS A 39 -3.62 21.06 9.03
N SER A 40 -3.36 20.28 7.98
CA SER A 40 -3.42 20.75 6.59
C SER A 40 -4.66 20.22 5.89
N LEU A 41 -4.91 18.91 5.95
CA LEU A 41 -6.00 18.29 5.19
C LEU A 41 -7.38 18.66 5.76
N ILE A 42 -7.57 18.55 7.08
CA ILE A 42 -8.83 18.94 7.74
C ILE A 42 -9.07 20.46 7.60
N ALA A 43 -8.03 21.28 7.73
CA ALA A 43 -8.16 22.73 7.56
C ALA A 43 -8.55 23.10 6.13
N ALA A 44 -7.90 22.50 5.12
CA ALA A 44 -8.26 22.68 3.71
C ALA A 44 -9.70 22.22 3.44
N GLN A 45 -10.10 21.06 3.96
CA GLN A 45 -11.48 20.55 3.86
C GLN A 45 -12.49 21.51 4.50
N ARG A 46 -12.22 22.03 5.71
CA ARG A 46 -13.09 22.99 6.39
C ARG A 46 -13.19 24.32 5.63
N SER A 47 -12.06 24.85 5.14
CA SER A 47 -12.03 26.06 4.31
C SER A 47 -12.89 25.88 3.05
N TRP A 48 -12.79 24.70 2.42
CA TRP A 48 -13.57 24.36 1.24
C TRP A 48 -15.06 24.23 1.53
N ILE A 49 -15.43 23.54 2.61
CA ILE A 49 -16.84 23.43 3.05
C ILE A 49 -17.39 24.83 3.30
N ASN A 50 -16.66 25.67 4.04
CA ASN A 50 -17.05 27.05 4.32
C ASN A 50 -17.22 27.87 3.03
N LEU A 51 -16.33 27.70 2.04
CA LEU A 51 -16.46 28.33 0.73
C LEU A 51 -17.76 27.91 0.03
N ILE A 52 -18.05 26.59 -0.02
CA ILE A 52 -19.28 26.05 -0.62
C ILE A 52 -20.53 26.57 0.10
N THR A 53 -20.52 26.63 1.42
CA THR A 53 -21.69 27.02 2.23
C THR A 53 -21.92 28.52 2.21
N ASN A 54 -20.87 29.33 2.09
CA ASN A 54 -20.95 30.80 2.12
C ASN A 54 -21.15 31.43 0.74
N THR A 55 -21.20 30.65 -0.34
CA THR A 55 -21.58 31.15 -1.66
C THR A 55 -23.06 30.86 -1.95
N ASP A 56 -23.84 31.94 -2.11
CA ASP A 56 -25.21 31.95 -2.67
C ASP A 56 -25.25 31.71 -4.20
N VAL A 57 -24.09 31.41 -4.80
CA VAL A 57 -23.94 31.17 -6.23
C VAL A 57 -24.17 29.69 -6.53
N PRO A 58 -24.97 29.33 -7.57
CA PRO A 58 -25.08 27.96 -8.03
C PRO A 58 -23.71 27.45 -8.47
N ILE A 59 -23.16 26.48 -7.74
CA ILE A 59 -21.88 25.85 -8.09
C ILE A 59 -22.18 24.81 -9.17
N ASP A 60 -21.57 24.97 -10.34
CA ASP A 60 -21.57 23.98 -11.43
C ASP A 60 -20.15 23.37 -11.54
N PRO A 61 -19.97 22.05 -11.31
CA PRO A 61 -20.99 21.03 -11.08
C PRO A 61 -21.61 21.06 -9.68
N PRO A 62 -22.81 20.44 -9.50
CA PRO A 62 -23.54 20.43 -8.23
C PRO A 62 -22.65 20.09 -7.04
N LYS A 63 -22.86 20.77 -5.91
CA LYS A 63 -22.11 20.63 -4.65
C LYS A 63 -21.79 19.16 -4.32
N ASP A 64 -22.77 18.27 -4.49
CA ASP A 64 -22.63 16.84 -4.22
C ASP A 64 -21.62 16.13 -5.13
N LYS A 65 -21.54 16.48 -6.42
CA LYS A 65 -20.55 15.89 -7.34
C LYS A 65 -19.13 16.34 -7.02
N VAL A 66 -18.97 17.58 -6.56
CA VAL A 66 -17.67 18.15 -6.18
C VAL A 66 -17.19 17.53 -4.86
N VAL A 67 -18.07 17.46 -3.86
CA VAL A 67 -17.81 16.78 -2.58
C VAL A 67 -17.49 15.31 -2.80
N LYS A 68 -18.24 14.64 -3.68
CA LYS A 68 -17.98 13.24 -4.03
C LYS A 68 -16.59 13.06 -4.65
N ARG A 69 -16.19 13.89 -5.63
CA ARG A 69 -14.83 13.85 -6.21
C ARG A 69 -13.72 14.09 -5.19
N PHE A 70 -13.95 14.97 -4.21
CA PHE A 70 -12.96 15.26 -3.17
C PHE A 70 -12.83 14.13 -2.14
N CYS A 71 -13.94 13.44 -1.85
CA CYS A 71 -13.96 12.23 -1.02
C CYS A 71 -13.51 10.96 -1.78
N GLU A 72 -13.60 10.96 -3.12
CA GLU A 72 -13.23 9.84 -4.00
C GLU A 72 -11.70 9.68 -4.15
N VAL A 73 -10.91 10.71 -3.81
CA VAL A 73 -9.44 10.57 -3.78
C VAL A 73 -9.05 9.87 -2.48
N ALA A 74 -8.47 8.68 -2.62
CA ALA A 74 -7.95 7.89 -1.52
C ALA A 74 -7.03 8.73 -0.61
N GLY A 75 -7.15 8.58 0.71
CA GLY A 75 -6.30 9.30 1.67
C GLY A 75 -6.96 10.48 2.41
N CYS A 76 -8.19 10.86 2.04
CA CYS A 76 -9.04 11.66 2.92
C CYS A 76 -9.70 10.72 3.95
N PRO A 77 -9.31 10.72 5.23
CA PRO A 77 -10.26 10.31 6.26
C PRO A 77 -11.52 11.17 6.05
N GLY A 78 -12.69 10.56 6.21
CA GLY A 78 -13.90 11.36 6.43
C GLY A 78 -13.67 12.31 7.62
N PRO A 79 -14.61 13.22 7.94
CA PRO A 79 -14.48 14.19 9.02
C PRO A 79 -14.31 13.58 10.44
N THR A 80 -14.17 12.26 10.54
CA THR A 80 -13.95 11.49 11.76
C THR A 80 -12.45 11.32 12.05
N ASP A 81 -12.10 11.31 13.34
CA ASP A 81 -10.75 11.20 13.86
C ASP A 81 -9.88 10.18 13.11
N ILE A 82 -8.64 10.59 12.79
CA ILE A 82 -7.63 9.67 12.25
C ILE A 82 -7.35 8.65 13.35
N PRO A 83 -7.73 7.37 13.18
CA PRO A 83 -7.52 6.39 14.23
C PRO A 83 -6.02 6.29 14.55
N ASN A 84 -5.68 6.14 15.83
CA ASN A 84 -4.30 5.91 16.27
C ASN A 84 -3.89 4.46 16.03
N VAL A 85 -3.87 4.07 14.76
CA VAL A 85 -3.57 2.72 14.29
C VAL A 85 -2.18 2.67 13.66
N SER A 86 -1.51 1.54 13.87
CA SER A 86 -0.18 1.26 13.34
C SER A 86 -0.17 1.24 11.82
N LEU A 87 1.03 1.45 11.25
CA LEU A 87 1.23 1.27 9.82
C LEU A 87 0.91 -0.15 9.39
N MET A 88 0.38 -0.23 8.17
CA MET A 88 0.22 -1.47 7.42
C MET A 88 1.15 -1.44 6.22
N TYR A 89 1.50 -2.64 5.75
CA TYR A 89 2.51 -2.84 4.74
C TYR A 89 2.00 -3.77 3.65
N VAL A 90 2.30 -3.41 2.40
CA VAL A 90 2.31 -4.36 1.28
C VAL A 90 3.76 -4.58 0.90
N TYR A 91 4.10 -5.83 0.58
CA TYR A 91 5.44 -6.22 0.17
C TYR A 91 5.45 -6.57 -1.31
N CYS A 92 6.46 -6.05 -2.01
CA CYS A 92 6.53 -6.11 -3.45
C CYS A 92 7.98 -6.05 -3.97
N SER A 93 8.13 -6.15 -5.30
CA SER A 93 9.43 -5.91 -5.95
C SER A 93 9.82 -4.43 -5.86
N PHE A 94 11.11 -4.12 -5.99
CA PHE A 94 11.56 -2.73 -6.08
C PHE A 94 10.97 -1.97 -7.27
N GLN A 95 10.75 -2.66 -8.39
CA GLN A 95 10.16 -2.07 -9.57
C GLN A 95 8.72 -1.64 -9.28
N GLU A 96 7.91 -2.56 -8.76
CA GLU A 96 6.52 -2.30 -8.39
C GLU A 96 6.40 -1.20 -7.33
N MET A 97 7.27 -1.23 -6.31
CA MET A 97 7.36 -0.16 -5.31
C MET A 97 7.57 1.22 -5.94
N ARG A 98 8.49 1.34 -6.90
CA ARG A 98 8.77 2.62 -7.59
C ARG A 98 7.60 3.08 -8.44
N GLU A 99 6.96 2.17 -9.16
CA GLU A 99 5.78 2.46 -9.97
C GLU A 99 4.63 3.01 -9.11
N TYR A 100 4.35 2.38 -7.98
CA TYR A 100 3.32 2.87 -7.05
C TYR A 100 3.75 4.16 -6.32
N ALA A 101 5.02 4.31 -5.96
CA ALA A 101 5.51 5.55 -5.34
C ALA A 101 5.31 6.77 -6.26
N GLN A 102 5.46 6.61 -7.58
CA GLN A 102 5.18 7.66 -8.55
C GLN A 102 3.68 8.02 -8.62
N LYS A 103 2.81 6.99 -8.56
CA LYS A 103 1.35 7.18 -8.51
C LYS A 103 0.86 7.74 -7.17
N ARG A 104 1.65 7.57 -6.12
CA ARG A 104 1.38 7.93 -4.71
C ARG A 104 0.26 7.16 -4.01
N PHE A 105 -0.52 6.43 -4.77
CA PHE A 105 -1.61 5.60 -4.29
C PHE A 105 -1.31 4.15 -4.61
N TYR A 106 -1.66 3.27 -3.68
CA TYR A 106 -1.70 1.84 -3.93
C TYR A 106 -3.16 1.46 -4.12
N ASP A 107 -3.56 1.28 -5.37
CA ASP A 107 -4.82 0.67 -5.78
C ASP A 107 -4.56 -0.80 -6.06
N GLY A 108 -4.93 -1.69 -5.12
CA GLY A 108 -4.68 -3.13 -5.23
C GLY A 108 -5.51 -3.85 -6.31
N ALA A 109 -5.75 -3.19 -7.44
CA ALA A 109 -6.69 -3.55 -8.49
C ALA A 109 -6.11 -4.39 -9.63
N SER A 110 -4.85 -4.83 -9.57
CA SER A 110 -4.28 -5.67 -10.62
C SER A 110 -4.40 -7.15 -10.26
N ASP A 111 -5.58 -7.76 -10.45
CA ASP A 111 -5.80 -9.19 -10.73
C ASP A 111 -5.16 -10.26 -9.80
N GLY A 112 -4.48 -9.86 -8.72
CA GLY A 112 -3.43 -10.64 -8.10
C GLY A 112 -2.95 -10.02 -6.78
N GLY A 113 -3.18 -10.72 -5.69
CA GLY A 113 -2.07 -11.04 -4.81
C GLY A 113 -1.96 -10.24 -3.54
N ALA A 114 -2.46 -9.00 -3.53
CA ALA A 114 -2.11 -8.06 -2.48
C ALA A 114 -2.43 -8.61 -1.07
N VAL A 115 -1.38 -8.90 -0.30
CA VAL A 115 -1.49 -9.23 1.12
C VAL A 115 -0.98 -8.04 1.92
N ILE A 116 -1.91 -7.36 2.57
CA ILE A 116 -1.62 -6.33 3.56
C ILE A 116 -1.22 -7.02 4.85
N SER A 117 -0.15 -6.54 5.49
CA SER A 117 0.36 -7.10 6.73
C SER A 117 0.65 -6.01 7.75
N THR A 118 0.49 -6.33 9.03
CA THR A 118 1.00 -5.50 10.14
C THR A 118 2.45 -5.83 10.51
N VAL A 119 3.05 -6.85 9.91
CA VAL A 119 4.46 -7.19 10.14
C VAL A 119 5.31 -6.04 9.60
N PRO A 120 6.17 -5.40 10.41
CA PRO A 120 7.02 -4.32 9.93
C PRO A 120 8.23 -4.83 9.13
N PRO A 121 8.76 -4.02 8.19
CA PRO A 121 9.87 -4.43 7.32
C PRO A 121 11.19 -4.63 8.06
N TYR A 122 11.30 -4.12 9.29
CA TYR A 122 12.45 -4.26 10.19
C TYR A 122 12.27 -5.38 11.22
N ALA A 123 11.22 -6.21 11.15
CA ALA A 123 10.96 -7.24 12.16
C ALA A 123 12.13 -8.22 12.30
N GLU A 124 12.59 -8.41 13.54
CA GLU A 124 13.64 -9.37 13.88
C GLU A 124 13.07 -10.80 13.95
N GLY A 125 13.90 -11.79 13.58
CA GLY A 125 13.50 -13.20 13.59
C GLY A 125 12.53 -13.62 12.47
N ILE A 126 12.11 -12.69 11.61
CA ILE A 126 11.26 -12.99 10.45
C ILE A 126 12.11 -13.06 9.19
N THR A 127 12.06 -14.22 8.54
CA THR A 127 12.74 -14.49 7.28
C THR A 127 11.82 -14.24 6.10
N LYS A 128 12.37 -13.98 4.91
CA LYS A 128 11.57 -13.88 3.67
C LYS A 128 10.78 -15.17 3.41
N GLN A 129 11.32 -16.34 3.74
CA GLN A 129 10.62 -17.61 3.56
C GLN A 129 9.41 -17.74 4.49
N THR A 130 9.58 -17.37 5.77
CA THR A 130 8.49 -17.35 6.75
C THR A 130 7.37 -16.41 6.29
N MET A 131 7.74 -15.21 5.84
CA MET A 131 6.77 -14.23 5.36
C MET A 131 6.05 -14.69 4.09
N ARG A 132 6.75 -15.32 3.12
CA ARG A 132 6.13 -15.92 1.93
C ARG A 132 5.13 -17.01 2.31
N LEU A 133 5.49 -17.88 3.26
CA LEU A 133 4.61 -18.93 3.74
C LEU A 133 3.34 -18.33 4.37
N TRP A 134 3.49 -17.29 5.19
CA TRP A 134 2.37 -16.59 5.81
C TRP A 134 1.47 -15.93 4.75
N GLN A 135 2.03 -15.20 3.79
CA GLN A 135 1.24 -14.61 2.69
C GLN A 135 0.52 -15.69 1.87
N LYS A 136 1.18 -16.81 1.56
CA LYS A 136 0.56 -17.94 0.85
C LYS A 136 -0.61 -18.56 1.61
N ASN A 137 -0.49 -18.71 2.93
CA ASN A 137 -1.57 -19.26 3.75
C ASN A 137 -2.82 -18.38 3.78
N VAL A 138 -2.64 -17.05 3.67
CA VAL A 138 -3.74 -16.09 3.60
C VAL A 138 -4.39 -16.10 2.21
N TYR A 139 -3.62 -16.46 1.18
CA TYR A 139 -3.92 -16.24 -0.23
C TYR A 139 -4.13 -17.54 -1.04
N GLN A 140 -4.65 -18.61 -0.45
CA GLN A 140 -4.65 -19.98 -1.04
C GLN A 140 -5.28 -20.17 -2.45
N ASN A 141 -5.73 -19.15 -3.20
CA ASN A 141 -6.46 -19.35 -4.46
C ASN A 141 -6.11 -18.50 -5.71
N THR A 142 -5.13 -17.58 -5.74
CA THR A 142 -5.20 -16.56 -6.82
C THR A 142 -3.91 -16.07 -7.52
N SER A 143 -2.72 -16.68 -7.36
CA SER A 143 -1.60 -16.54 -8.34
C SER A 143 -0.39 -17.43 -7.97
N ASN A 144 0.37 -17.90 -8.97
CA ASN A 144 1.65 -18.60 -8.81
C ASN A 144 2.84 -17.63 -8.61
N GLU A 145 2.59 -16.33 -8.58
CA GLU A 145 3.64 -15.32 -8.44
C GLU A 145 4.04 -15.20 -6.97
N THR A 146 5.30 -15.48 -6.72
CA THR A 146 5.93 -15.17 -5.44
C THR A 146 6.00 -13.66 -5.35
N HIS A 147 5.23 -13.03 -4.45
CA HIS A 147 5.44 -11.63 -4.12
C HIS A 147 6.91 -11.46 -3.71
N ASP A 148 7.65 -10.68 -4.49
CA ASP A 148 8.99 -10.31 -4.11
C ASP A 148 8.88 -9.55 -2.79
N LEU A 149 9.64 -10.00 -1.79
CA LEU A 149 9.68 -9.37 -0.47
C LEU A 149 10.89 -8.45 -0.38
N ASP A 150 11.28 -7.84 -1.50
CA ASP A 150 12.51 -7.05 -1.60
C ASP A 150 12.26 -5.60 -1.17
N ALA A 151 11.03 -5.10 -1.36
CA ALA A 151 10.59 -3.78 -0.97
C ALA A 151 9.27 -3.80 -0.21
N TYR A 152 8.94 -2.67 0.41
CA TYR A 152 7.65 -2.44 1.05
C TYR A 152 7.04 -1.11 0.63
N ILE A 153 5.72 -1.06 0.72
CA ILE A 153 4.88 0.12 0.64
C ILE A 153 4.14 0.23 1.98
N ALA A 154 4.30 1.35 2.67
CA ALA A 154 3.67 1.61 3.96
C ALA A 154 2.57 2.66 3.82
N PHE A 155 1.46 2.41 4.51
CA PHE A 155 0.31 3.30 4.57
C PHE A 155 -0.37 3.21 5.94
N LEU A 156 -1.17 4.23 6.27
CA LEU A 156 -2.12 4.14 7.37
C LEU A 156 -3.43 3.55 6.82
N PRO A 157 -4.11 2.69 7.59
CA PRO A 157 -5.40 2.18 7.17
C PRO A 157 -6.41 3.32 7.00
N SER A 158 -7.13 3.30 5.89
CA SER A 158 -8.19 4.26 5.57
C SER A 158 -9.57 3.61 5.62
N THR A 159 -10.61 4.43 5.47
CA THR A 159 -12.01 3.99 5.35
C THR A 159 -12.23 2.99 4.21
N SER A 160 -11.38 3.02 3.17
CA SER A 160 -11.38 2.00 2.10
C SER A 160 -11.10 0.57 2.60
N LEU A 161 -10.48 0.41 3.78
CA LEU A 161 -10.28 -0.90 4.44
C LEU A 161 -11.37 -1.20 5.49
N GLN A 162 -12.30 -0.28 5.76
CA GLN A 162 -13.38 -0.48 6.75
C GLN A 162 -14.60 -1.21 6.16
N ASN A 163 -14.77 -1.20 4.83
CA ASN A 163 -15.86 -1.90 4.15
C ASN A 163 -15.36 -3.26 3.62
N PRO A 164 -15.88 -4.39 4.12
CA PRO A 164 -15.18 -5.67 4.01
C PRO A 164 -15.57 -6.43 2.75
N ILE A 165 -14.59 -6.63 1.87
CA ILE A 165 -14.45 -7.91 1.17
C ILE A 165 -12.98 -8.31 1.25
N PHE A 166 -12.51 -8.77 2.40
CA PHE A 166 -11.13 -9.26 2.58
C PHE A 166 -11.10 -10.53 3.43
N SER A 167 -10.18 -11.44 3.12
CA SER A 167 -9.81 -12.54 4.01
C SER A 167 -8.87 -11.99 5.09
N HIS A 168 -9.11 -12.37 6.35
CA HIS A 168 -8.28 -11.94 7.48
C HIS A 168 -7.73 -13.15 8.23
N MET A 169 -6.43 -13.15 8.47
CA MET A 169 -5.75 -14.16 9.29
C MET A 169 -4.86 -13.47 10.31
N LYS A 170 -4.75 -14.04 11.51
CA LYS A 170 -3.79 -13.64 12.53
C LYS A 170 -2.71 -14.70 12.68
N ILE A 171 -1.45 -14.29 12.57
CA ILE A 171 -0.28 -15.17 12.74
C ILE A 171 0.72 -14.47 13.66
N GLY A 172 1.05 -15.09 14.79
CA GLY A 172 2.04 -14.56 15.74
C GLY A 172 1.73 -13.14 16.23
N GLY A 173 0.45 -12.82 16.47
CA GLY A 173 -0.01 -11.49 16.87
C GLY A 173 -0.10 -10.45 15.75
N ASN A 174 0.34 -10.78 14.54
CA ASN A 174 0.22 -9.92 13.36
C ASN A 174 -1.03 -10.24 12.55
N SER A 175 -1.64 -9.21 11.98
CA SER A 175 -2.78 -9.34 11.08
C SER A 175 -2.33 -9.34 9.62
N PHE A 176 -2.97 -10.20 8.84
CA PHE A 176 -2.81 -10.28 7.39
C PHE A 176 -4.19 -10.17 6.75
N LEU A 177 -4.31 -9.26 5.78
CA LEU A 177 -5.54 -9.02 5.05
C LEU A 177 -5.26 -9.29 3.58
N ALA A 178 -6.09 -10.10 2.94
CA ALA A 178 -6.10 -10.29 1.49
C ALA A 178 -7.42 -9.72 0.95
N PRO A 179 -7.39 -8.53 0.35
CA PRO A 179 -8.55 -7.93 -0.30
C PRO A 179 -9.07 -8.81 -1.44
N SER A 180 -10.37 -8.89 -1.57
CA SER A 180 -11.06 -9.60 -2.65
C SER A 180 -10.94 -8.82 -3.94
N ARG A 181 -10.90 -9.56 -5.05
CA ARG A 181 -10.91 -9.01 -6.41
C ARG A 181 -12.12 -8.14 -6.73
N ILE A 182 -13.22 -8.31 -5.99
CA ILE A 182 -14.49 -7.61 -6.23
C ILE A 182 -14.53 -6.26 -5.49
N GLY A 183 -13.66 -6.06 -4.49
CA GLY A 183 -13.61 -4.85 -3.68
C GLY A 183 -12.27 -4.13 -3.87
N PRO A 184 -12.13 -3.23 -4.85
CA PRO A 184 -10.92 -2.45 -4.98
C PRO A 184 -10.73 -1.61 -3.72
N PHE A 185 -9.54 -1.66 -3.14
CA PHE A 185 -9.13 -0.73 -2.09
C PHE A 185 -8.04 0.16 -2.65
N CYS A 186 -8.05 1.41 -2.22
CA CYS A 186 -7.04 2.39 -2.57
C CYS A 186 -6.58 3.10 -1.29
N VAL A 187 -5.26 3.20 -1.12
CA VAL A 187 -4.62 3.82 0.05
C VAL A 187 -3.55 4.80 -0.40
N GLU A 188 -3.42 5.91 0.32
CA GLU A 188 -2.30 6.82 0.12
C GLU A 188 -1.02 6.22 0.71
N ILE A 189 0.03 6.20 -0.10
CA ILE A 189 1.35 5.74 0.31
C ILE A 189 2.01 6.84 1.13
N ILE A 190 2.61 6.49 2.25
CA ILE A 190 3.28 7.47 3.13
C ILE A 190 4.78 7.20 3.24
N ALA A 191 5.21 5.96 3.06
CA ALA A 191 6.61 5.59 3.02
C ALA A 191 6.82 4.39 2.11
N VAL A 192 8.01 4.31 1.53
CA VAL A 192 8.49 3.16 0.77
C VAL A 192 9.93 2.85 1.17
N GLY A 193 10.36 1.62 0.94
CA GLY A 193 11.74 1.24 1.27
C GLY A 193 12.07 -0.20 0.99
N LYS A 194 13.31 -0.55 1.31
CA LYS A 194 13.81 -1.92 1.24
C LYS A 194 13.33 -2.70 2.47
N THR A 195 12.96 -3.96 2.31
CA THR A 195 12.71 -4.83 3.48
C THR A 195 14.04 -5.26 4.11
N LEU A 196 14.05 -5.40 5.42
CA LEU A 196 15.21 -5.92 6.15
C LEU A 196 14.97 -7.37 6.62
N PHE A 197 14.04 -8.10 6.00
CA PHE A 197 13.86 -9.51 6.32
C PHE A 197 15.10 -10.32 5.97
N GLN A 198 15.43 -11.29 6.81
CA GLN A 198 16.58 -12.15 6.57
C GLN A 198 16.34 -13.03 5.34
N ASP A 199 17.34 -13.11 4.47
CA ASP A 199 17.42 -14.13 3.43
C ASP A 199 18.00 -15.40 4.05
N ASN A 200 17.34 -16.54 3.87
CA ASN A 200 17.80 -17.83 4.43
C ASN A 200 19.01 -18.42 3.69
N GLY A 201 19.72 -17.64 2.87
CA GLY A 201 20.87 -18.09 2.09
C GLY A 201 20.56 -19.13 0.99
N LEU A 202 19.30 -19.57 0.86
CA LEU A 202 18.88 -20.44 -0.23
C LEU A 202 18.93 -19.64 -1.54
N LYS A 203 19.89 -19.98 -2.41
CA LYS A 203 20.01 -19.44 -3.76
C LYS A 203 18.62 -19.43 -4.40
N LYS A 204 18.19 -18.28 -4.96
CA LYS A 204 17.03 -18.22 -5.85
C LYS A 204 17.21 -19.36 -6.85
N GLU A 205 16.29 -20.32 -6.90
CA GLU A 205 16.30 -21.28 -8.01
C GLU A 205 16.36 -20.45 -9.29
N PRO A 206 17.32 -20.70 -10.19
CA PRO A 206 17.34 -20.01 -11.46
C PRO A 206 15.95 -20.22 -12.07
N LYS A 207 15.27 -19.12 -12.44
CA LYS A 207 14.02 -19.19 -13.18
C LYS A 207 14.30 -20.11 -14.37
N MET A 208 13.76 -21.32 -14.32
CA MET A 208 13.89 -22.31 -15.37
C MET A 208 13.06 -21.80 -16.54
N TRP A 209 13.62 -20.88 -17.33
CA TRP A 209 13.24 -20.70 -18.73
C TRP A 209 13.77 -21.92 -19.48
N CYS A 210 13.18 -23.08 -19.21
CA CYS A 210 13.32 -24.25 -20.05
C CYS A 210 12.13 -24.29 -21.00
N ASP A 211 12.46 -24.03 -22.26
CA ASP A 211 11.97 -24.78 -23.41
C ASP A 211 10.58 -24.50 -23.97
N MET A 212 10.36 -23.25 -24.39
CA MET A 212 9.53 -23.00 -25.59
C MET A 212 10.37 -22.74 -26.86
N ALA A 213 11.70 -22.87 -26.79
CA ALA A 213 12.56 -22.76 -27.98
C ALA A 213 12.84 -24.11 -28.67
N PHE A 214 12.82 -25.24 -27.95
CA PHE A 214 13.17 -26.55 -28.51
C PHE A 214 12.04 -27.25 -29.30
N THR A 215 10.78 -26.81 -29.17
CA THR A 215 9.69 -27.37 -30.00
C THR A 215 9.66 -26.81 -31.42
N SER A 216 10.42 -25.75 -31.73
CA SER A 216 10.53 -25.18 -33.08
C SER A 216 11.57 -25.87 -33.96
N LEU A 217 12.57 -26.54 -33.37
CA LEU A 217 13.64 -27.23 -34.10
C LEU A 217 13.25 -28.66 -34.50
N TRP A 218 12.42 -29.36 -33.71
CA TRP A 218 11.99 -30.74 -34.03
C TRP A 218 10.86 -30.85 -35.05
N LYS A 219 10.16 -29.74 -35.38
CA LYS A 219 9.18 -29.71 -36.48
C LYS A 219 9.79 -29.46 -37.86
N ARG A 220 11.12 -29.36 -37.97
CA ARG A 220 11.83 -29.23 -39.27
C ARG A 220 12.66 -30.48 -39.64
N LEU A 221 12.57 -31.56 -38.87
CA LEU A 221 13.35 -32.78 -39.09
C LEU A 221 12.50 -34.08 -39.08
N VAL A 222 11.19 -33.99 -39.29
CA VAL A 222 10.32 -35.12 -39.63
C VAL A 222 9.52 -34.79 -40.88
#